data_AF-A0A9N9GPN3-F1
#
_entry.id   AF-A0A9N9GPN3-F1
#
_cell.length_a   1.000
_cell.length_b   1.000
_cell.length_c   1.000
_cell.angle_alpha   90.00
_cell.angle_beta   90.00
_cell.angle_gamma   90.00
#
_symmetry.space_group_name_H-M   'P 1'
#
loop_
_entity.id
_entity.type
_entity.pdbx_description
1 polymer ?
#
loop_
_entity_poly.entity_id
_entity_poly.type
_entity_poly.pdbx_seq_one_letter_code
_entity_poly.pdbx_strand_id
1 'polypeptide(L)'
;MAQDELFIVTYQYPILRDTTTIPGNGKAVIRFLTGNPGVWAFHCHVEWHLEVGMLAQFIELPEEIKLLEKPTLAQSVFYSLNRFIIIISEWLILI
;
A
#
# COMPACT_ATOMS: atom_id res chain seq x y z
N MET A 1 31.39 8.33 -23.10
CA MET A 1 30.55 9.52 -23.27
C MET A 1 29.16 9.04 -23.65
N ALA A 2 28.23 9.19 -22.70
CA ALA A 2 26.76 9.10 -22.77
C ALA A 2 26.10 7.84 -23.38
N GLN A 3 25.74 6.87 -22.53
CA GLN A 3 24.56 5.98 -22.76
C GLN A 3 24.09 5.34 -21.44
N ASP A 4 24.13 6.12 -20.38
CA ASP A 4 23.70 5.83 -19.01
C ASP A 4 22.35 6.50 -18.67
N GLU A 5 21.68 7.05 -19.68
CA GLU A 5 20.32 7.59 -19.56
C GLU A 5 19.30 6.45 -19.63
N LEU A 6 18.86 6.01 -18.45
CA LEU A 6 17.47 5.69 -18.12
C LEU A 6 16.53 5.55 -19.33
N PHE A 7 16.58 4.40 -20.00
CA PHE A 7 15.58 4.03 -21.01
C PHE A 7 14.25 3.80 -20.28
N ILE A 8 13.51 4.87 -20.01
CA ILE A 8 12.11 4.78 -19.61
C ILE A 8 11.42 4.11 -20.80
N VAL A 9 11.09 2.83 -20.67
CA VAL A 9 10.34 2.09 -21.69
C VAL A 9 8.95 2.73 -21.80
N THR A 10 8.79 3.70 -22.70
CA THR A 10 7.51 4.35 -22.98
C THR A 10 6.82 3.61 -24.12
N TYR A 11 6.00 2.61 -23.80
CA TYR A 11 5.05 2.09 -24.79
C TYR A 11 3.97 3.16 -25.04
N GLN A 12 3.65 3.43 -26.31
CA GLN A 12 2.56 4.36 -26.70
C GLN A 12 1.20 3.87 -26.17
N TYR A 13 1.04 2.54 -26.04
CA TYR A 13 -0.16 1.88 -25.50
C TYR A 13 0.27 0.77 -24.52
N PRO A 14 0.57 1.10 -23.25
CA PRO A 14 0.93 0.09 -22.27
C PRO A 14 -0.32 -0.71 -21.83
N ILE A 15 -0.10 -1.95 -21.38
CA ILE A 15 -1.16 -2.74 -20.75
C ILE A 15 -1.55 -2.07 -19.43
N LEU A 16 -2.85 -1.80 -19.26
CA LEU A 16 -3.41 -1.29 -18.00
C LEU A 16 -3.96 -2.45 -17.18
N ARG A 17 -3.41 -2.65 -15.98
CA ARG A 17 -3.80 -3.70 -15.04
C ARG A 17 -3.29 -3.37 -13.64
N ASP A 18 -3.91 -3.95 -12.62
CA ASP A 18 -3.49 -3.86 -11.22
C ASP A 18 -2.40 -4.89 -10.84
N THR A 19 -2.47 -6.10 -11.38
CA THR A 19 -1.62 -7.23 -10.98
C THR A 19 -0.92 -7.85 -12.18
N THR A 20 0.39 -8.04 -12.12
CA THR A 20 1.17 -8.72 -13.18
C THR A 20 2.18 -9.70 -12.57
N THR A 21 2.50 -10.77 -13.31
CA THR A 21 3.51 -11.74 -12.90
C THR A 21 4.90 -11.20 -13.21
N ILE A 22 5.81 -11.29 -12.24
CA ILE A 22 7.23 -10.98 -12.43
C ILE A 22 7.96 -12.31 -12.67
N PRO A 23 8.68 -12.48 -13.78
CA PRO A 23 9.46 -13.69 -14.01
C PRO A 23 10.59 -13.80 -12.98
N GLY A 24 10.93 -15.03 -12.58
CA GLY A 24 12.04 -15.29 -11.67
C GLY A 24 13.35 -14.71 -12.21
N ASN A 25 14.11 -14.02 -11.34
CA ASN A 25 15.32 -13.28 -11.68
C ASN A 25 15.12 -12.17 -12.75
N GLY A 26 13.87 -11.78 -13.03
CA GLY A 26 13.55 -10.68 -13.93
C GLY A 26 13.13 -9.40 -13.20
N LYS A 27 12.49 -8.49 -13.95
CA LYS A 27 11.94 -7.24 -13.42
C LYS A 27 10.67 -6.85 -14.16
N ALA A 28 9.82 -6.08 -13.51
CA ALA A 28 8.71 -5.36 -14.14
C ALA A 28 8.95 -3.85 -14.01
N VAL A 29 8.57 -3.09 -15.04
CA VAL A 29 8.56 -1.62 -15.00
C VAL A 29 7.09 -1.20 -15.01
N ILE A 30 6.67 -0.53 -13.95
CA ILE A 30 5.29 -0.10 -13.75
C ILE A 30 5.25 1.42 -13.79
N ARG A 31 4.19 1.96 -14.39
CA ARG A 31 3.85 3.38 -14.35
C ARG A 31 2.42 3.51 -13.85
N PHE A 32 2.21 4.41 -12.90
CA PHE A 32 0.89 4.83 -12.45
C PHE A 32 0.82 6.35 -12.45
N LEU A 33 -0.39 6.89 -12.55
CA LEU A 33 -0.65 8.32 -12.40
C LEU A 33 -0.91 8.62 -10.93
N THR A 34 -0.32 9.71 -10.43
CA THR A 34 -0.61 10.22 -9.09
C THR A 34 -1.77 11.21 -9.18
N GLY A 35 -2.93 10.82 -8.67
CA GLY A 35 -4.15 11.63 -8.59
C GLY A 35 -5.20 11.04 -7.63
N ASN A 36 -4.82 10.12 -6.76
CA ASN A 36 -5.70 9.44 -5.81
C ASN A 36 -5.08 9.46 -4.40
N PRO A 37 -5.32 10.52 -3.60
CA PRO A 37 -4.72 10.67 -2.28
C PRO A 37 -5.01 9.47 -1.38
N GLY A 38 -3.96 8.83 -0.86
CA GLY A 38 -4.13 7.61 -0.07
C GLY A 38 -2.83 6.91 0.32
N VAL A 39 -2.99 5.84 1.08
CA VAL A 39 -1.90 4.90 1.40
C VAL A 39 -2.19 3.60 0.67
N TRP A 40 -1.40 3.30 -0.35
CA TRP A 40 -1.63 2.20 -1.29
C TRP A 40 -0.65 1.06 -1.05
N ALA A 41 -1.17 -0.15 -0.81
CA ALA A 41 -0.35 -1.35 -0.69
C ALA A 41 0.15 -1.81 -2.05
N PHE A 42 1.42 -2.21 -2.11
CA PHE A 42 2.05 -2.82 -3.27
C PHE A 42 2.81 -4.06 -2.80
N HIS A 43 2.34 -5.25 -3.17
CA HIS A 43 2.85 -6.50 -2.60
C HIS A 43 2.79 -7.66 -3.58
N CYS A 44 3.43 -8.77 -3.19
CA CYS A 44 3.21 -10.04 -3.87
C CYS A 44 1.85 -10.60 -3.48
N HIS A 45 1.03 -10.97 -4.47
CA HIS A 45 -0.30 -11.55 -4.23
C HIS A 45 -0.26 -13.05 -3.83
N VAL A 46 0.88 -13.51 -3.34
CA VAL A 46 1.06 -14.83 -2.75
C VAL A 46 1.08 -14.62 -1.24
N GLU A 47 0.07 -15.15 -0.54
CA GLU A 47 -0.20 -14.86 0.88
C GLU A 47 1.02 -15.07 1.77
N TRP A 48 1.69 -16.22 1.65
CA TRP A 48 2.89 -16.50 2.44
C TRP A 48 4.07 -15.57 2.12
N HIS A 49 4.17 -15.03 0.90
CA HIS A 49 5.18 -13.99 0.58
C HIS A 49 4.83 -12.65 1.25
N LEU A 50 3.54 -12.30 1.30
CA LEU A 50 3.05 -11.10 1.97
C LEU A 50 3.36 -11.17 3.47
N GLU A 51 3.07 -12.29 4.12
CA GLU A 51 3.28 -12.51 5.56
C GLU A 51 4.75 -12.41 5.97
N VAL A 52 5.68 -12.88 5.12
CA VAL A 52 7.13 -12.74 5.37
C VAL A 52 7.69 -11.35 5.01
N GLY A 53 6.83 -10.40 4.63
CA GLY A 53 7.18 -9.00 4.49
C GLY A 53 7.39 -8.52 3.05
N MET A 54 6.94 -9.25 2.03
CA MET A 54 6.99 -8.78 0.62
C MET A 54 5.88 -7.75 0.33
N LEU A 55 5.89 -6.66 1.09
CA LEU A 55 4.96 -5.53 1.06
C LEU A 55 5.74 -4.21 1.01
N ALA A 56 5.30 -3.32 0.15
CA ALA A 56 5.63 -1.90 0.16
C ALA A 56 4.34 -1.08 0.24
N GLN A 57 4.45 0.18 0.64
CA GLN A 57 3.34 1.12 0.69
C GLN A 57 3.74 2.43 0.03
N PHE A 58 2.85 2.95 -0.82
CA PHE A 58 2.99 4.29 -1.39
C PHE A 58 2.08 5.25 -0.63
N ILE A 59 2.66 6.34 -0.13
CA ILE A 59 1.90 7.44 0.48
C ILE A 59 1.75 8.51 -0.59
N GLU A 60 0.56 8.58 -1.17
CA GLU A 60 0.24 9.47 -2.28
C GLU A 60 -0.48 10.72 -1.78
N LEU A 61 0.04 11.90 -2.14
CA LEU A 61 -0.56 13.21 -1.82
C LEU A 61 -0.88 13.37 -0.32
N PRO A 62 0.13 13.29 0.58
CA PRO A 62 -0.09 13.24 2.04
C PRO A 62 -0.81 14.46 2.60
N GLU A 63 -0.67 15.63 1.98
CA GLU A 63 -1.38 16.84 2.41
C GLU A 63 -2.87 16.77 2.07
N GLU A 64 -3.24 16.18 0.94
CA GLU A 64 -4.64 15.98 0.55
C GLU A 64 -5.31 14.91 1.41
N ILE A 65 -4.58 13.85 1.80
CA ILE A 65 -5.07 12.83 2.74
C ILE A 65 -5.59 13.47 4.04
N LYS A 66 -4.90 14.50 4.55
CA LYS A 66 -5.30 15.18 5.80
C LYS A 66 -6.63 15.93 5.68
N LEU A 67 -7.00 16.29 4.44
CA LEU A 67 -8.22 17.03 4.14
C LEU A 67 -9.41 16.09 3.86
N LEU A 68 -9.16 14.80 3.62
CA LEU A 68 -10.21 13.83 3.37
C LEU A 68 -11.07 13.62 4.62
N GLU A 69 -12.38 13.58 4.42
CA GLU A 69 -13.32 13.18 5.47
C GLU A 69 -13.10 11.70 5.79
N LYS A 70 -12.80 11.40 7.06
CA LYS A 70 -12.62 10.03 7.50
C LYS A 70 -13.97 9.32 7.53
N PRO A 71 -14.12 8.15 6.88
CA PRO A 71 -15.40 7.44 6.89
C PRO A 71 -15.80 7.09 8.33
N THR A 72 -17.02 7.45 8.71
CA THR A 72 -17.57 7.24 10.06
C THR A 72 -17.52 5.78 10.50
N LEU A 73 -17.71 4.85 9.56
CA LEU A 73 -17.60 3.42 9.82
C LEU A 73 -16.16 2.99 10.16
N ALA A 74 -15.16 3.49 9.44
CA ALA A 74 -13.76 3.17 9.74
C ALA A 74 -13.37 3.73 11.12
N GLN A 75 -13.85 4.93 11.43
CA GLN A 75 -13.64 5.53 12.75
C GLN A 75 -14.30 4.72 13.86
N SER A 76 -15.56 4.29 13.69
CA SER A 76 -16.26 3.53 14.73
C SER A 76 -15.63 2.15 14.98
N VAL A 77 -15.18 1.47 13.92
CA VAL A 77 -14.41 0.22 14.04
C VAL A 77 -13.10 0.44 14.78
N PHE A 78 -12.33 1.47 14.43
CA PHE A 78 -11.08 1.80 15.11
C PHE A 78 -11.28 2.06 16.61
N TYR A 79 -12.28 2.87 16.98
CA TYR A 79 -12.58 3.14 18.38
C TYR A 79 -13.08 1.91 19.13
N SER A 80 -13.88 1.06 18.48
CA SER A 80 -14.37 -0.19 19.07
C SER A 80 -13.22 -1.15 19.37
N LEU A 81 -12.31 -1.35 18.41
CA LEU A 81 -11.14 -2.22 18.57
C LEU A 81 -10.18 -1.69 19.65
N ASN A 82 -9.89 -0.39 19.64
CA ASN A 82 -9.04 0.21 20.67
C ASN A 82 -9.66 0.08 22.07
N ARG A 83 -10.98 0.25 22.20
CA ARG A 83 -11.67 0.06 23.47
C ARG A 83 -11.60 -1.39 23.94
N PHE A 84 -11.71 -2.36 23.03
CA PHE A 84 -11.56 -3.77 23.36
C PHE A 84 -10.16 -4.13 23.87
N ILE A 85 -9.11 -3.59 23.23
CA ILE A 85 -7.72 -3.77 23.64
C ILE A 85 -7.47 -3.18 25.04
N ILE A 86 -7.95 -1.96 25.30
CA ILE A 86 -7.82 -1.30 26.61
C ILE A 86 -8.48 -2.14 27.70
N ILE A 87 -9.72 -2.60 27.45
CA ILE A 87 -10.44 -3.46 28.39
C ILE A 87 -9.62 -4.70 28.71
N ILE A 88 -9.14 -5.45 27.71
CA ILE A 88 -8.30 -6.65 27.94
C ILE A 88 -7.04 -6.31 28.74
N SER A 89 -6.36 -5.21 28.42
CA SER A 89 -5.16 -4.80 29.16
C SER A 89 -5.45 -4.45 30.62
N GLU A 90 -6.58 -3.81 30.92
CA GLU A 90 -6.98 -3.47 32.29
C GLU A 90 -7.37 -4.72 33.09
N TRP A 91 -8.03 -5.70 32.47
CA TRP A 91 -8.31 -6.99 33.11
C TRP A 91 -7.04 -7.82 33.35
N LEU A 92 -6.04 -7.79 32.46
CA LEU A 92 -4.78 -8.53 32.66
C LEU A 92 -3.88 -7.93 33.76
N ILE A 93 -4.01 -6.63 34.07
CA ILE A 93 -3.22 -5.96 35.12
C ILE A 93 -3.81 -6.18 36.53
N LEU A 94 -5.08 -6.59 36.62
CA LEU A 94 -5.81 -6.78 37.88
C LEU A 94 -5.88 -8.26 38.35
N ILE A 95 -5.05 -9.15 37.80
CA ILE A 95 -4.87 -10.56 38.20
C ILE A 95 -3.42 -10.76 38.64
#